data_AF-A0A327JL32-F1
#
_entry.id   AF-A0A327JL32-F1
#
_cell.length_a   1.000
_cell.length_b   1.000
_cell.length_c   1.000
_cell.angle_alpha   90.00
_cell.angle_beta   90.00
_cell.angle_gamma   90.00
#
_symmetry.space_group_name_H-M   'P 1'
#
loop_
_entity.id
_entity.type
_entity.pdbx_description
1 polymer ?
#
loop_
_entity_poly.entity_id
_entity_poly.type
_entity_poly.pdbx_seq_one_letter_code
_entity_poly.pdbx_strand_id
1 'polypeptide(L)'
;MAGPETRAFAPADAAAPERPAAPAAAKPAEAQAAPQKAEAGSAARPQRATHTTIPLSVPADKVIDGGKVEQVGQLVMRRPRVRHVKQLIALLGPEIIKTLAGEDRAENLTKEGRLEEIGGEVIALLLSPDRLDGLSALLGDLCSQPAAVIDDLDPLDLWEVAKALVGFFIDSPSQLSSILKRD
;
A
#
# COMPACT_ATOMS: atom_id res chain seq x y z
N MET A 1 -0.46 -72.39 -9.48
CA MET A 1 -0.54 -72.64 -10.92
C MET A 1 -0.15 -71.36 -11.65
N ALA A 2 0.59 -71.54 -12.75
CA ALA A 2 1.17 -70.59 -13.71
C ALA A 2 0.68 -69.13 -13.73
N GLY A 3 1.63 -68.17 -13.76
CA GLY A 3 1.48 -66.89 -14.47
C GLY A 3 1.71 -67.08 -15.97
N PRO A 4 2.34 -66.14 -16.70
CA PRO A 4 2.31 -64.66 -16.63
C PRO A 4 1.95 -64.07 -18.02
N GLU A 5 1.65 -62.78 -18.15
CA GLU A 5 2.01 -62.05 -19.40
C GLU A 5 2.51 -60.63 -19.09
N THR A 6 3.83 -60.54 -19.21
CA THR A 6 4.65 -59.36 -19.44
C THR A 6 4.33 -58.69 -20.78
N ARG A 7 4.20 -57.36 -20.78
CA ARG A 7 4.63 -56.53 -21.92
C ARG A 7 5.39 -55.32 -21.41
N ALA A 8 6.70 -55.43 -21.50
CA ALA A 8 7.61 -54.29 -21.56
C ALA A 8 7.61 -53.74 -22.99
N PHE A 9 7.63 -52.42 -23.17
CA PHE A 9 8.38 -51.79 -24.25
C PHE A 9 8.90 -50.41 -23.82
N ALA A 10 10.13 -50.17 -24.25
CA ALA A 10 11.15 -49.24 -23.80
C ALA A 10 10.94 -47.77 -24.26
N PRO A 11 11.73 -46.82 -23.72
CA PRO A 11 11.66 -45.38 -24.01
C PRO A 11 12.32 -44.98 -25.34
N ALA A 12 11.78 -43.95 -25.99
CA ALA A 12 12.48 -43.13 -27.00
C ALA A 12 13.01 -41.89 -26.27
N ASP A 13 14.31 -41.76 -26.03
CA ASP A 13 15.39 -41.38 -26.95
C ASP A 13 15.26 -39.97 -27.55
N ALA A 14 16.23 -39.17 -27.11
CA ALA A 14 16.83 -37.95 -27.64
C ALA A 14 16.32 -37.34 -28.96
N ALA A 15 16.18 -36.01 -28.97
CA ALA A 15 17.10 -35.12 -29.70
C ALA A 15 16.57 -33.68 -29.68
N ALA A 16 17.33 -32.78 -29.04
CA ALA A 16 17.32 -31.36 -29.36
C ALA A 16 18.11 -31.12 -30.65
N PRO A 17 17.70 -30.14 -31.47
CA PRO A 17 18.69 -29.39 -32.23
C PRO A 17 18.52 -27.87 -32.08
N GLU A 18 19.62 -27.28 -31.64
CA GLU A 18 20.32 -26.13 -32.23
C GLU A 18 19.56 -24.82 -32.49
N ARG A 19 20.00 -23.81 -31.72
CA ARG A 19 20.00 -22.40 -32.08
C ARG A 19 20.77 -22.18 -33.39
N PRO A 20 20.24 -21.42 -34.35
CA PRO A 20 21.08 -20.73 -35.31
C PRO A 20 21.51 -19.37 -34.76
N ALA A 21 22.80 -19.12 -34.93
CA ALA A 21 23.52 -17.90 -34.63
C ALA A 21 23.05 -16.70 -35.48
N ALA A 22 23.35 -15.52 -34.94
CA ALA A 22 23.22 -14.22 -35.60
C ALA A 22 23.98 -14.11 -36.93
N PRO A 23 23.57 -13.19 -37.81
CA PRO A 23 24.50 -12.46 -38.64
C PRO A 23 24.66 -11.01 -38.17
N ALA A 24 25.92 -10.57 -38.29
CA ALA A 24 26.44 -9.27 -37.91
C ALA A 24 26.06 -8.15 -38.90
N ALA A 25 26.08 -6.94 -38.33
CA ALA A 25 26.59 -5.69 -38.90
C ALA A 25 25.97 -5.13 -40.20
N ALA A 26 25.27 -4.01 -40.06
CA ALA A 26 25.37 -2.87 -40.96
C ALA A 26 25.06 -1.55 -40.22
N LYS A 27 26.11 -0.78 -39.89
CA LYS A 27 26.11 0.70 -39.93
C LYS A 27 26.31 1.10 -41.41
N PRO A 28 25.92 2.29 -41.92
CA PRO A 28 26.04 3.60 -41.26
C PRO A 28 24.90 4.60 -41.53
N ALA A 29 24.80 5.67 -40.74
CA ALA A 29 24.59 7.04 -41.22
C ALA A 29 24.48 8.00 -40.04
N GLU A 30 25.46 8.88 -40.00
CA GLU A 30 25.63 10.04 -39.16
C GLU A 30 24.63 11.13 -39.59
N ALA A 31 23.85 11.66 -38.64
CA ALA A 31 23.24 12.97 -38.78
C ALA A 31 23.12 13.59 -37.38
N GLN A 32 24.11 14.40 -37.05
CA GLN A 32 24.08 15.31 -35.92
C GLN A 32 22.95 16.33 -36.11
N ALA A 33 22.09 16.48 -35.11
CA ALA A 33 21.41 17.72 -34.82
C ALA A 33 21.41 17.92 -33.30
N ALA A 34 21.97 19.06 -32.90
CA ALA A 34 22.26 19.49 -31.55
C ALA A 34 20.96 19.78 -30.73
N PRO A 35 21.08 20.04 -29.41
CA PRO A 35 20.06 19.75 -28.41
C PRO A 35 18.99 20.85 -28.34
N GLN A 36 17.71 20.45 -28.39
CA GLN A 36 16.63 21.33 -27.94
C GLN A 36 16.52 21.26 -26.41
N LYS A 37 16.98 22.34 -25.81
CA LYS A 37 16.69 22.77 -24.45
C LYS A 37 15.17 22.98 -24.32
N ALA A 38 14.45 21.97 -23.85
CA ALA A 38 13.07 22.12 -23.39
C ALA A 38 13.12 22.44 -21.88
N GLU A 39 13.17 23.74 -21.58
CA GLU A 39 12.73 24.26 -20.29
C GLU A 39 11.23 24.00 -20.09
N ALA A 40 10.84 23.98 -18.81
CA ALA A 40 9.48 23.93 -18.29
C ALA A 40 8.80 22.54 -18.30
N GLY A 41 9.45 21.57 -17.65
CA GLY A 41 8.78 20.41 -17.08
C GLY A 41 7.85 20.83 -15.93
N SER A 42 6.63 21.19 -16.31
CA SER A 42 5.38 20.97 -15.58
C SER A 42 5.55 20.64 -14.10
N ALA A 43 5.26 21.61 -13.22
CA ALA A 43 5.02 21.35 -11.81
C ALA A 43 3.94 20.26 -11.73
N ALA A 44 4.37 19.02 -11.50
CA ALA A 44 3.50 17.86 -11.40
C ALA A 44 2.49 18.19 -10.30
N ARG A 45 1.23 18.41 -10.68
CA ARG A 45 0.13 18.33 -9.72
C ARG A 45 0.32 16.99 -9.01
N PRO A 46 0.40 16.95 -7.67
CA PRO A 46 0.40 15.68 -6.97
C PRO A 46 -0.87 14.96 -7.42
N GLN A 47 -0.69 13.90 -8.22
CA GLN A 47 -1.81 13.07 -8.64
C GLN A 47 -2.35 12.47 -7.36
N ARG A 48 -3.58 12.84 -6.99
CA ARG A 48 -4.23 12.26 -5.81
C ARG A 48 -4.31 10.75 -6.02
N ALA A 49 -3.51 10.01 -5.27
CA ALA A 49 -3.56 8.56 -5.27
C ALA A 49 -5.00 8.13 -4.95
N THR A 50 -5.65 7.44 -5.88
CA THR A 50 -6.99 6.89 -5.69
C THR A 50 -6.95 5.56 -4.94
N HIS A 51 -5.78 4.95 -4.91
CA HIS A 51 -5.42 3.72 -4.22
C HIS A 51 -3.94 3.81 -3.84
N THR A 52 -3.58 3.20 -2.71
CA THR A 52 -2.19 3.02 -2.27
C THR A 52 -1.97 1.54 -2.04
N THR A 53 -0.99 0.97 -2.72
CA THR A 53 -0.58 -0.42 -2.53
C THR A 53 0.51 -0.47 -1.47
N ILE A 54 0.30 -1.27 -0.43
CA ILE A 54 1.22 -1.49 0.68
C ILE A 54 1.68 -2.95 0.58
N PRO A 55 2.95 -3.21 0.23
CA PRO A 55 3.49 -4.56 0.28
C PRO A 55 3.56 -5.02 1.74
N LEU A 56 3.25 -6.29 1.98
CA LEU A 56 3.38 -6.90 3.29
C LEU A 56 4.74 -7.60 3.40
N SER A 57 5.42 -7.37 4.52
CA SER A 57 6.65 -8.07 4.90
C SER A 57 6.35 -9.51 5.27
N VAL A 58 5.23 -9.74 5.97
CA VAL A 58 4.73 -11.06 6.33
C VAL A 58 3.36 -11.29 5.68
N PRO A 59 3.19 -12.32 4.83
CA PRO A 59 1.89 -12.60 4.22
C PRO A 59 0.83 -12.91 5.28
N ALA A 60 -0.34 -12.30 5.14
CA ALA A 60 -1.48 -12.54 6.02
C ALA A 60 -2.43 -13.59 5.42
N ASP A 61 -3.07 -14.38 6.27
CA ASP A 61 -3.97 -15.45 5.83
C ASP A 61 -5.41 -14.95 5.68
N LYS A 62 -5.99 -15.16 4.50
CA LYS A 62 -7.39 -14.84 4.21
C LYS A 62 -8.20 -16.11 4.02
N VAL A 63 -9.23 -16.28 4.85
CA VAL A 63 -10.21 -17.35 4.66
C VAL A 63 -11.21 -16.94 3.59
N ILE A 64 -11.33 -17.76 2.55
CA ILE A 64 -12.30 -17.61 1.45
C ILE A 64 -13.43 -18.62 1.64
N ASP A 65 -14.62 -18.27 1.14
CA ASP A 65 -15.78 -19.15 1.06
C ASP A 65 -15.38 -20.57 0.59
N GLY A 66 -15.73 -21.56 1.42
CA GLY A 66 -15.29 -22.95 1.25
C GLY A 66 -14.12 -23.37 2.14
N GLY A 67 -13.66 -22.50 3.05
CA GLY A 67 -12.63 -22.82 4.05
C GLY A 67 -11.21 -22.86 3.47
N LYS A 68 -11.02 -22.36 2.24
CA LYS A 68 -9.70 -22.25 1.62
C LYS A 68 -8.98 -21.03 2.18
N VAL A 69 -7.72 -21.20 2.58
CA VAL A 69 -6.85 -20.11 3.00
C VAL A 69 -6.04 -19.61 1.79
N GLU A 70 -6.06 -18.31 1.54
CA GLU A 70 -5.23 -17.61 0.56
C GLU A 70 -4.26 -16.67 1.30
N GLN A 71 -3.00 -16.67 0.88
CA GLN A 71 -2.01 -15.73 1.41
C GLN A 71 -2.11 -14.38 0.68
N VAL A 72 -2.28 -13.32 1.46
CA VAL A 72 -2.29 -11.94 1.00
C VAL A 72 -0.90 -11.38 1.23
N GLY A 73 -0.15 -11.10 0.15
CA GLY A 73 1.18 -10.49 0.23
C GLY A 73 1.19 -8.96 0.05
N GLN A 74 0.02 -8.35 -0.19
CA GLN A 74 -0.12 -6.90 -0.36
C GLN A 74 -1.52 -6.44 0.02
N LEU A 75 -1.61 -5.25 0.61
CA LEU A 75 -2.87 -4.57 0.86
C LEU A 75 -3.05 -3.42 -0.13
N VAL A 76 -4.25 -3.30 -0.68
CA VAL A 76 -4.61 -2.19 -1.57
C VAL A 76 -5.59 -1.30 -0.83
N MET A 77 -5.08 -0.21 -0.25
CA MET A 77 -5.89 0.74 0.47
C MET A 77 -6.63 1.65 -0.52
N ARG A 78 -7.96 1.65 -0.46
CA ARG A 78 -8.80 2.52 -1.27
C ARG A 78 -8.88 3.91 -0.66
N ARG A 79 -9.18 4.90 -1.50
CA ARG A 79 -9.42 6.28 -1.06
C ARG A 79 -10.47 6.34 0.08
N PRO A 80 -10.15 6.99 1.22
CA PRO A 80 -11.10 7.20 2.28
C PRO A 80 -12.36 7.97 1.84
N ARG A 81 -13.51 7.54 2.34
CA ARG A 81 -14.82 8.17 2.16
C ARG A 81 -15.24 8.85 3.47
N VAL A 82 -16.28 9.68 3.41
CA VAL A 82 -16.82 10.38 4.58
C VAL A 82 -17.15 9.44 5.74
N ARG A 83 -17.62 8.21 5.46
CA ARG A 83 -17.87 7.21 6.52
C ARG A 83 -16.59 6.80 7.27
N HIS A 84 -15.48 6.65 6.56
CA HIS A 84 -14.17 6.29 7.14
C HIS A 84 -13.63 7.46 7.97
N VAL A 85 -13.81 8.70 7.51
CA VAL A 85 -13.48 9.90 8.29
C VAL A 85 -14.26 9.93 9.61
N LYS A 86 -15.57 9.66 9.56
CA LYS A 86 -16.42 9.62 10.76
C LYS A 86 -15.96 8.54 11.74
N GLN A 87 -15.67 7.34 11.24
CA GLN A 87 -15.14 6.25 12.05
C GLN A 87 -13.79 6.63 12.67
N LEU A 88 -12.87 7.19 11.87
CA LEU A 88 -11.57 7.64 12.35
C LEU A 88 -11.71 8.70 13.46
N ILE A 89 -12.56 9.70 13.27
CA ILE A 89 -12.82 10.72 14.30
C ILE A 89 -13.41 10.09 15.56
N ALA A 90 -14.34 9.14 15.43
CA ALA A 90 -14.90 8.42 16.57
C ALA A 90 -13.84 7.61 17.33
N LEU A 91 -12.90 6.98 16.61
CA LEU A 91 -11.77 6.25 17.21
C LEU A 91 -10.79 7.19 17.90
N LEU A 92 -10.49 8.33 17.30
CA LEU A 92 -9.55 9.29 17.86
C LEU A 92 -10.14 10.02 19.07
N GLY A 93 -11.45 10.24 19.07
CA GLY A 93 -12.16 10.89 20.17
C GLY A 93 -11.68 12.33 20.41
N PRO A 94 -11.85 12.89 21.61
CA PRO A 94 -11.40 14.25 21.93
C PRO A 94 -9.87 14.40 21.93
N GLU A 95 -9.11 13.29 21.97
CA GLU A 95 -7.65 13.31 22.01
C GLU A 95 -7.04 13.92 20.73
N ILE A 96 -7.73 13.83 19.58
CA ILE A 96 -7.26 14.51 18.36
C ILE A 96 -7.18 16.02 18.52
N ILE A 97 -8.08 16.62 19.31
CA ILE A 97 -8.07 18.06 19.57
C ILE A 97 -6.84 18.41 20.39
N LYS A 98 -6.42 17.57 21.35
CA LYS A 98 -5.20 17.81 22.13
C LYS A 98 -3.94 17.69 21.28
N THR A 99 -3.88 16.69 20.40
CA THR A 99 -2.78 16.50 19.45
C THR A 99 -2.69 17.65 18.44
N LEU A 100 -3.84 18.16 17.94
CA LEU A 100 -3.88 19.30 17.03
C LEU A 100 -3.64 20.65 17.72
N ALA A 101 -4.13 20.81 18.95
CA ALA A 101 -4.00 22.02 19.76
C ALA A 101 -2.66 22.07 20.51
N GLY A 102 -1.67 21.26 20.14
CA GLY A 102 -0.29 21.38 20.59
C GLY A 102 0.28 22.75 20.18
N GLU A 103 -0.05 23.77 20.98
CA GLU A 103 0.26 25.18 20.77
C GLU A 103 1.70 25.51 21.19
N ASP A 104 2.35 24.66 21.99
CA ASP A 104 3.66 24.97 22.62
C ASP A 104 4.86 24.13 22.14
N ARG A 105 4.70 23.18 21.21
CA ARG A 105 5.81 22.23 20.87
C ARG A 105 6.62 22.56 19.62
N ALA A 106 6.18 23.52 18.80
CA ALA A 106 6.66 23.64 17.41
C ALA A 106 7.29 24.99 17.06
N GLU A 107 7.96 25.68 17.99
CA GLU A 107 8.60 26.96 17.67
C GLU A 107 9.78 26.82 16.67
N ASN A 108 10.30 25.61 16.44
CA ASN A 108 11.48 25.37 15.58
C ASN A 108 11.26 24.35 14.44
N LEU A 109 10.06 23.82 14.24
CA LEU A 109 9.78 22.80 13.23
C LEU A 109 9.27 23.41 11.92
N THR A 110 9.75 22.88 10.79
CA THR A 110 9.14 23.17 9.48
C THR A 110 7.69 22.66 9.45
N LYS A 111 6.87 23.19 8.54
CA LYS A 111 5.48 22.71 8.36
C LYS A 111 5.41 21.19 8.11
N GLU A 112 6.41 20.64 7.44
CA GLU A 112 6.57 19.22 7.15
C GLU A 112 6.89 18.43 8.42
N GLY A 113 7.86 18.88 9.22
CA GLY A 113 8.21 18.24 10.48
C GLY A 113 7.05 18.22 11.48
N ARG A 114 6.24 19.30 11.52
CA ARG A 114 5.03 19.35 12.35
C ARG A 114 3.96 18.35 11.90
N LEU A 115 3.78 18.16 10.59
CA LEU A 115 2.83 17.19 10.04
C LEU A 115 3.26 15.75 10.32
N GLU A 116 4.56 15.49 10.25
CA GLU A 116 5.14 14.18 10.58
C GLU A 116 5.00 13.87 12.08
N GLU A 117 5.25 14.84 12.95
CA GLU A 117 5.06 14.71 14.40
C GLU A 117 3.59 14.44 14.76
N ILE A 118 2.67 15.28 14.26
CA ILE A 118 1.22 15.08 14.46
C ILE A 118 0.78 13.73 13.89
N GLY A 119 1.29 13.34 12.72
CA GLY A 119 1.00 12.05 12.11
C GLY A 119 1.46 10.89 12.99
N GLY A 120 2.67 10.97 13.55
CA GLY A 120 3.22 9.97 14.46
C GLY A 120 2.41 9.84 15.76
N GLU A 121 2.00 10.95 16.36
CA GLU A 121 1.14 10.94 17.56
C GLU A 121 -0.24 10.32 17.27
N VAL A 122 -0.85 10.68 16.13
CA VAL A 122 -2.13 10.10 15.70
C VAL A 122 -2.00 8.59 15.47
N ILE A 123 -0.92 8.13 14.83
CA ILE A 123 -0.69 6.69 14.61
C ILE A 123 -0.50 5.96 15.95
N ALA A 124 0.35 6.50 16.84
CA ALA A 124 0.57 5.91 18.15
C ALA A 124 -0.73 5.80 18.97
N LEU A 125 -1.58 6.82 18.87
CA LEU A 125 -2.90 6.82 19.48
C LEU A 125 -3.81 5.75 18.87
N LEU A 126 -3.84 5.62 17.55
CA LEU A 126 -4.64 4.60 16.84
C LEU A 126 -4.22 3.18 17.18
N LEU A 127 -2.92 2.96 17.46
CA LEU A 127 -2.37 1.66 17.85
C LEU A 127 -2.50 1.36 19.35
N SER A 128 -3.24 2.18 20.11
CA SER A 128 -3.57 1.86 21.49
C SER A 128 -4.53 0.66 21.58
N PRO A 129 -4.37 -0.24 22.58
CA PRO A 129 -5.16 -1.48 22.68
C PRO A 129 -6.68 -1.26 22.58
N ASP A 130 -7.20 -0.20 23.19
CA ASP A 130 -8.64 0.12 23.20
C ASP A 130 -9.20 0.51 21.82
N ARG A 131 -8.32 0.78 20.84
CA ARG A 131 -8.68 1.29 19.51
C ARG A 131 -8.31 0.32 18.39
N LEU A 132 -7.53 -0.71 18.67
CA LEU A 132 -7.06 -1.68 17.69
C LEU A 132 -8.23 -2.36 16.96
N ASP A 133 -9.22 -2.88 17.67
CA ASP A 133 -10.39 -3.51 17.04
C ASP A 133 -11.11 -2.58 16.05
N GLY A 134 -11.25 -1.31 16.45
CA GLY A 134 -11.88 -0.30 15.63
C GLY A 134 -11.02 0.13 14.43
N LEU A 135 -9.71 0.20 14.62
CA LEU A 135 -8.74 0.44 13.56
C LEU A 135 -8.75 -0.71 12.55
N SER A 136 -8.74 -1.97 13.01
CA SER A 136 -8.81 -3.17 12.16
C SER A 136 -10.08 -3.20 11.32
N ALA A 137 -11.23 -2.85 11.90
CA ALA A 137 -12.49 -2.72 11.17
C ALA A 137 -12.43 -1.62 10.09
N LEU A 138 -11.84 -0.46 10.42
CA LEU A 138 -11.66 0.67 9.49
C LEU A 138 -10.73 0.30 8.33
N LEU A 139 -9.58 -0.28 8.64
CA LEU A 139 -8.59 -0.73 7.66
C LEU A 139 -9.13 -1.88 6.80
N GLY A 140 -9.89 -2.80 7.38
CA GLY A 140 -10.57 -3.86 6.66
C GLY A 140 -11.51 -3.32 5.59
N ASP A 141 -12.35 -2.33 5.91
CA ASP A 141 -13.25 -1.70 4.93
C ASP A 141 -12.46 -0.95 3.84
N LEU A 142 -11.39 -0.23 4.21
CA LEU A 142 -10.54 0.51 3.27
C LEU A 142 -9.78 -0.41 2.32
N CYS A 143 -9.26 -1.54 2.81
CA CYS A 143 -8.51 -2.52 2.04
C CYS A 143 -9.41 -3.57 1.39
N SER A 144 -10.71 -3.57 1.70
CA SER A 144 -11.66 -4.62 1.30
C SER A 144 -11.20 -6.02 1.72
N GLN A 145 -10.67 -6.10 2.94
CA GLN A 145 -10.26 -7.32 3.62
C GLN A 145 -11.10 -7.50 4.89
N PRO A 146 -11.30 -8.74 5.36
CA PRO A 146 -11.90 -8.98 6.67
C PRO A 146 -10.99 -8.43 7.78
N ALA A 147 -11.57 -8.00 8.91
CA ALA A 147 -10.80 -7.47 10.04
C ALA A 147 -9.74 -8.46 10.55
N ALA A 148 -10.05 -9.77 10.57
CA ALA A 148 -9.10 -10.81 10.95
C ALA A 148 -7.80 -10.80 10.14
N VAL A 149 -7.84 -10.48 8.84
CA VAL A 149 -6.63 -10.35 8.01
C VAL A 149 -5.79 -9.15 8.46
N ILE A 150 -6.43 -8.10 8.97
CA ILE A 150 -5.74 -6.93 9.53
C ILE A 150 -5.15 -7.26 10.91
N ASP A 151 -5.87 -8.03 11.71
CA ASP A 151 -5.42 -8.47 13.04
C ASP A 151 -4.23 -9.44 12.97
N ASP A 152 -4.11 -10.20 11.89
CA ASP A 152 -2.98 -11.11 11.62
C ASP A 152 -1.75 -10.39 11.02
N LEU A 153 -1.80 -9.07 10.82
CA LEU A 153 -0.64 -8.31 10.34
C LEU A 153 0.45 -8.28 11.41
N ASP A 154 1.71 -8.33 10.95
CA ASP A 154 2.82 -8.06 11.85
C ASP A 154 2.82 -6.58 12.29
N PRO A 155 3.39 -6.25 13.47
CA PRO A 155 3.37 -4.89 13.99
C PRO A 155 4.05 -3.84 13.09
N LEU A 156 5.03 -4.22 12.26
CA LEU A 156 5.70 -3.30 11.34
C LEU A 156 4.79 -3.02 10.14
N ASP A 157 4.17 -4.05 9.57
CA ASP A 157 3.21 -3.92 8.48
C ASP A 157 1.99 -3.11 8.94
N LEU A 158 1.48 -3.37 10.15
CA LEU A 158 0.39 -2.59 10.74
C LEU A 158 0.76 -1.11 10.89
N TRP A 159 1.99 -0.81 11.30
CA TRP A 159 2.50 0.55 11.39
C TRP A 159 2.57 1.24 10.02
N GLU A 160 3.04 0.56 8.98
CA GLU A 160 3.07 1.11 7.61
C GLU A 160 1.67 1.32 7.02
N VAL A 161 0.73 0.42 7.32
CA VAL A 161 -0.68 0.58 6.94
C VAL A 161 -1.30 1.78 7.66
N ALA A 162 -1.01 1.97 8.95
CA ALA A 162 -1.49 3.13 9.71
C ALA A 162 -0.88 4.45 9.19
N LYS A 163 0.41 4.45 8.81
CA LYS A 163 1.04 5.58 8.11
C LYS A 163 0.33 5.91 6.80
N ALA A 164 0.04 4.90 5.98
CA ALA A 164 -0.66 5.09 4.72
C ALA A 164 -2.06 5.67 4.95
N LEU A 165 -2.77 5.20 5.98
CA LEU A 165 -4.06 5.74 6.40
C LEU A 165 -3.96 7.23 6.72
N VAL A 166 -3.03 7.63 7.58
CA VAL A 166 -2.84 9.03 7.99
C VAL A 166 -2.39 9.91 6.82
N GLY A 167 -1.51 9.39 5.95
CA GLY A 167 -1.08 10.05 4.72
C GLY A 167 -2.26 10.47 3.83
N PHE A 168 -3.28 9.62 3.69
CA PHE A 168 -4.48 9.99 2.92
C PHE A 168 -5.21 11.24 3.46
N PHE A 169 -5.20 11.46 4.78
CA PHE A 169 -5.90 12.59 5.40
C PHE A 169 -5.03 13.85 5.44
N ILE A 170 -3.72 13.69 5.67
CA ILE A 170 -2.76 14.79 5.66
C ILE A 170 -2.56 15.33 4.24
N ASP A 171 -2.39 14.46 3.25
CA ASP A 171 -2.23 14.86 1.84
C ASP A 171 -3.54 15.30 1.17
N SER A 172 -4.66 15.19 1.87
CA SER A 172 -5.97 15.70 1.44
C SER A 172 -6.43 16.93 2.24
N PRO A 173 -5.63 18.02 2.36
CA PRO A 173 -5.97 19.16 3.22
C PRO A 173 -7.30 19.82 2.81
N SER A 174 -7.73 19.67 1.56
CA SER A 174 -9.01 20.20 1.07
C SER A 174 -10.26 19.64 1.76
N GLN A 175 -10.22 18.45 2.37
CA GLN A 175 -11.42 17.88 3.02
C GLN A 175 -11.56 18.29 4.49
N LEU A 176 -10.46 18.29 5.26
CA LEU A 176 -10.47 18.79 6.65
C LEU A 176 -10.71 20.30 6.69
N SER A 177 -10.10 21.07 5.78
CA SER A 177 -10.31 22.52 5.69
C SER A 177 -11.76 22.89 5.38
N SER A 178 -12.52 22.04 4.68
CA SER A 178 -13.93 22.28 4.36
C SER A 178 -14.86 21.99 5.55
N ILE A 179 -14.43 21.12 6.47
CA ILE A 179 -15.15 20.79 7.70
C ILE A 179 -14.88 21.84 8.78
N LEU A 180 -13.64 22.35 8.86
CA LEU A 180 -13.23 23.34 9.86
C LEU A 180 -13.61 24.80 9.50
N LYS A 181 -14.05 25.08 8.27
CA LYS A 181 -14.45 26.44 7.81
C LYS A 181 -15.96 26.66 7.74
N ARG A 182 -16.77 25.76 8.29
CA ARG A 182 -18.21 26.00 8.47
C ARG A 182 -18.45 26.64 9.84
N ASP A 183 -18.05 27.90 9.94
CA ASP A 183 -18.58 28.87 10.89
C ASP A 183 -19.14 30.05 10.09
#